data_AF-A0A0C9VLG1-F1
#
_entry.id   AF-A0A0C9VLG1-F1
#
_cell.length_a   1.000
_cell.length_b   1.000
_cell.length_c   1.000
_cell.angle_alpha   90.00
_cell.angle_beta   90.00
_cell.angle_gamma   90.00
#
_symmetry.space_group_name_H-M   'P 1'
#
loop_
_entity.id
_entity.type
_entity.pdbx_description
1 polymer ?
#
loop_
_entity_poly.entity_id
_entity_poly.type
_entity_poly.pdbx_seq_one_letter_code
_entity_poly.pdbx_strand_id
1 'polypeptide(L)'
;MFAHGTSFISGQLYHNLQSMIKNVYFCVTKQRLLDPTCGFYLCQVDDDRLENLFGTVRTLTHDRNVDTLQLVDRLTSAGDINTILTEHPDWDRGHRRLKLEGCDGVDHVNPCSWKGDVITGNVSLQLCWI
;
A
#
# COMPACT_ATOMS: atom_id res chain seq x y z
N MET A 1 17.05 20.37 -25.59
CA MET A 1 15.66 19.93 -25.42
C MET A 1 15.68 18.41 -25.35
N PHE A 2 15.20 17.80 -24.25
CA PHE A 2 15.26 16.35 -24.06
C PHE A 2 14.42 15.65 -25.14
N ALA A 3 15.02 14.75 -25.93
CA ALA A 3 14.44 14.18 -27.15
C ALA A 3 13.11 13.44 -26.95
N HIS A 4 12.78 13.04 -25.72
CA HIS A 4 11.61 12.22 -25.41
C HIS A 4 10.63 12.86 -24.42
N GLY A 5 10.92 14.06 -23.87
CA GLY A 5 10.02 14.78 -22.96
C GLY A 5 9.34 13.87 -21.91
N THR A 6 8.01 13.71 -22.04
CA THR A 6 7.15 12.86 -21.19
C THR A 6 6.65 11.59 -21.90
N SER A 7 7.24 11.20 -23.04
CA SER A 7 6.74 10.07 -23.83
C SER A 7 7.00 8.72 -23.17
N PHE A 8 8.01 8.64 -22.30
CA PHE A 8 8.31 7.43 -21.51
C PHE A 8 7.48 7.39 -20.22
N ILE A 9 7.45 8.51 -19.48
CA ILE A 9 6.75 8.63 -18.21
C ILE A 9 6.17 10.04 -18.10
N SER A 10 4.95 10.17 -17.56
CA SER A 10 4.38 11.49 -17.29
C SER A 10 5.19 12.21 -16.22
N GLY A 11 5.29 13.53 -16.30
CA GLY A 11 5.98 14.32 -15.27
C GLY A 11 5.40 14.08 -13.88
N GLN A 12 4.09 13.86 -13.79
CA GLN A 12 3.40 13.52 -12.54
C GLN A 12 3.87 12.18 -11.98
N LEU A 13 3.90 11.12 -12.80
CA LEU A 13 4.31 9.80 -12.34
C LEU A 13 5.79 9.81 -11.93
N TYR A 14 6.63 10.53 -12.67
CA TYR A 14 8.04 10.72 -12.30
C TYR A 14 8.19 11.42 -10.95
N HIS A 15 7.44 12.49 -10.71
CA HIS A 15 7.43 13.18 -9.41
C HIS A 15 6.92 12.29 -8.28
N ASN A 16 5.87 11.51 -8.52
CA ASN A 16 5.31 10.58 -7.54
C ASN A 16 6.33 9.49 -7.17
N LEU A 17 7.02 8.90 -8.14
CA LEU A 17 8.08 7.92 -7.89
C LEU A 17 9.22 8.50 -7.04
N GLN A 18 9.67 9.72 -7.36
CA GLN A 18 10.68 10.40 -6.54
C GLN A 18 10.20 10.62 -5.11
N SER A 19 8.94 11.00 -4.94
CA SER A 19 8.34 11.26 -3.63
C SER A 19 8.20 9.97 -2.82
N MET A 20 7.76 8.88 -3.46
CA MET A 20 7.68 7.54 -2.87
C MET A 20 9.06 7.08 -2.36
N ILE A 21 10.10 7.18 -3.19
CA ILE A 21 11.46 6.80 -2.82
C ILE A 21 11.96 7.60 -1.61
N LYS A 22 11.74 8.92 -1.60
CA LYS A 22 12.12 9.78 -0.46
C LYS A 22 11.37 9.36 0.81
N ASN A 23 10.07 9.11 0.70
CA ASN A 23 9.25 8.67 1.83
C ASN A 23 9.76 7.34 2.41
N VAL A 24 10.05 6.35 1.56
CA VAL A 24 10.64 5.07 1.96
C VAL A 24 11.92 5.28 2.77
N TYR A 25 12.83 6.15 2.31
CA TYR A 25 14.08 6.43 3.02
C TYR A 25 13.84 6.97 4.44
N PHE A 26 12.89 7.89 4.60
CA PHE A 26 12.50 8.39 5.91
C PHE A 26 11.83 7.31 6.77
N CYS A 27 10.93 6.51 6.20
CA CYS A 27 10.22 5.45 6.91
C CYS A 27 11.17 4.35 7.40
N VAL A 28 12.14 3.92 6.59
CA VAL A 28 13.19 2.97 7.02
C VAL A 28 13.98 3.53 8.19
N THR A 29 14.36 4.81 8.14
CA THR A 29 15.10 5.46 9.24
C THR A 29 14.26 5.52 10.51
N LYS A 30 12.98 5.91 10.40
CA LYS A 30 12.04 5.94 11.53
C LYS A 30 11.85 4.55 12.13
N GLN A 31 11.63 3.54 11.28
CA GLN A 31 11.46 2.17 11.72
C GLN A 31 12.71 1.66 12.43
N ARG A 32 13.91 1.96 11.92
CA ARG A 32 15.17 1.58 12.57
C ARG A 32 15.34 2.19 13.97
N LEU A 33 14.84 3.43 14.17
CA LEU A 33 14.85 4.09 15.48
C LEU A 33 13.79 3.53 16.43
N LEU A 34 12.64 3.12 15.91
CA LEU A 34 11.54 2.54 16.70
C LEU A 34 11.82 1.09 17.10
N ASP A 35 12.14 0.25 16.12
CA ASP A 35 12.53 -1.15 16.29
C ASP A 35 13.34 -1.62 15.07
N PRO A 36 14.67 -1.79 15.21
CA PRO A 36 15.54 -2.21 14.11
C PRO A 36 15.39 -3.69 13.76
N THR A 37 14.69 -4.48 14.58
CA THR A 37 14.50 -5.93 14.40
C THR A 37 13.17 -6.30 13.74
N CYS A 38 12.26 -5.33 13.65
CA CYS A 38 10.97 -5.53 12.99
C CYS A 38 11.12 -5.43 11.45
N GLY A 39 10.32 -6.24 10.75
CA GLY A 39 10.27 -6.24 9.29
C GLY A 39 9.57 -5.00 8.74
N PHE A 40 10.14 -4.43 7.68
CA PHE A 40 9.59 -3.29 6.96
C PHE A 40 9.33 -3.67 5.50
N TYR A 41 8.07 -3.55 5.07
CA TYR A 41 7.63 -3.99 3.75
C TYR A 41 7.29 -2.78 2.87
N LEU A 42 7.96 -2.64 1.73
CA LEU A 42 7.75 -1.51 0.81
C LEU A 42 6.31 -1.41 0.30
N CYS A 43 5.66 -2.56 0.07
CA CYS A 43 4.26 -2.61 -0.34
C CYS A 43 3.28 -2.05 0.71
N GLN A 44 3.69 -1.90 1.98
CA GLN A 44 2.85 -1.28 3.01
C GLN A 44 3.06 0.23 3.13
N VAL A 45 4.03 0.80 2.40
CA VAL A 45 4.30 2.25 2.39
C VAL A 45 3.33 2.98 1.46
N ASP A 46 2.73 2.25 0.52
CA ASP A 46 1.80 2.79 -0.46
C ASP A 46 0.35 2.81 0.05
N ASP A 47 -0.57 3.20 -0.82
CA ASP A 47 -1.99 3.39 -0.51
C ASP A 47 -2.85 2.12 -0.55
N ASP A 48 -2.30 0.93 -0.85
CA ASP A 48 -3.04 -0.35 -0.90
C ASP A 48 -4.03 -0.56 0.27
N ARG A 49 -3.60 -0.28 1.51
CA ARG A 49 -4.47 -0.44 2.69
C ARG A 49 -5.61 0.58 2.70
N LEU A 50 -5.34 1.79 2.23
CA LEU A 50 -6.32 2.86 2.12
C LEU A 50 -7.30 2.58 0.97
N GLU A 51 -6.82 2.06 -0.17
CA GLU A 51 -7.65 1.61 -1.29
C GLU A 51 -8.61 0.49 -0.84
N ASN A 52 -8.12 -0.50 -0.09
CA ASN A 52 -8.94 -1.57 0.47
C ASN A 52 -10.01 -1.03 1.44
N LEU A 53 -9.66 -0.05 2.29
CA LEU A 53 -10.62 0.61 3.18
C LEU A 53 -11.71 1.33 2.36
N PHE A 54 -11.35 2.09 1.34
CA PHE A 54 -12.31 2.74 0.45
C PHE A 54 -13.13 1.73 -0.37
N GLY A 55 -12.54 0.60 -0.75
CA GLY A 55 -13.24 -0.53 -1.37
C GLY A 55 -14.33 -1.08 -0.45
N THR A 56 -14.03 -1.23 0.84
CA THR A 56 -14.99 -1.63 1.88
C THR A 56 -16.10 -0.58 2.03
N VAL A 57 -15.76 0.71 2.15
CA VAL A 57 -16.75 1.80 2.23
C VAL A 57 -17.75 1.77 1.06
N ARG A 58 -17.27 1.49 -0.15
CA ARG A 58 -18.09 1.42 -1.37
C ARG A 58 -18.91 0.14 -1.51
N THR A 59 -18.64 -0.89 -0.70
CA THR A 59 -19.30 -2.20 -0.77
C THR A 59 -20.10 -2.55 0.49
N LEU A 60 -19.97 -1.78 1.56
CA LEU A 60 -20.78 -1.89 2.79
C LEU A 60 -22.29 -1.81 2.53
N THR A 61 -22.70 -1.02 1.54
CA THR A 61 -24.10 -0.87 1.13
C THR A 61 -24.22 -0.88 -0.40
N HIS A 62 -25.45 -0.87 -0.90
CA HIS A 62 -25.73 -0.77 -2.33
C HIS A 62 -25.40 0.61 -2.92
N ASP A 63 -25.31 1.64 -2.08
CA ASP A 63 -25.03 2.99 -2.51
C ASP A 63 -23.53 3.27 -2.55
N ARG A 64 -22.99 3.43 -3.75
CA ARG A 64 -21.54 3.51 -3.98
C ARG A 64 -20.99 4.93 -3.85
N ASN A 65 -21.86 5.95 -3.86
CA ASN A 65 -21.48 7.37 -3.88
C ASN A 65 -21.99 8.02 -2.59
N VAL A 66 -21.13 8.07 -1.60
CA VAL A 66 -21.45 8.62 -0.28
C VAL A 66 -21.37 10.14 -0.27
N ASP A 67 -22.25 10.77 0.50
CA ASP A 67 -22.00 12.13 0.99
C ASP A 67 -20.96 12.13 2.12
N THR A 68 -20.51 13.31 2.55
CA THR A 68 -19.46 13.44 3.56
C THR A 68 -19.86 12.85 4.92
N LEU A 69 -21.12 12.98 5.34
CA LEU A 69 -21.58 12.45 6.63
C LEU A 69 -21.61 10.91 6.58
N GLN A 70 -22.19 10.37 5.51
CA GLN A 70 -22.20 8.93 5.25
C GLN A 70 -20.78 8.36 5.12
N LEU A 71 -19.85 9.11 4.52
CA LEU A 71 -18.45 8.70 4.41
C LEU A 71 -17.83 8.51 5.80
N VAL A 72 -18.06 9.42 6.74
CA VAL A 72 -17.54 9.32 8.12
C VAL A 72 -18.10 8.08 8.83
N ASP A 73 -19.40 7.87 8.76
CA ASP A 73 -20.05 6.72 9.41
C ASP A 73 -19.56 5.39 8.83
N ARG A 74 -19.42 5.32 7.50
CA ARG A 74 -18.94 4.12 6.81
C ARG A 74 -17.45 3.89 6.98
N LEU A 75 -16.62 4.94 7.07
CA LEU A 75 -15.20 4.81 7.40
C LEU A 75 -15.01 4.23 8.79
N THR A 76 -15.82 4.67 9.76
CA THR A 76 -15.81 4.11 11.12
C THR A 76 -16.14 2.63 11.09
N SER A 77 -17.25 2.27 10.44
CA SER A 77 -17.68 0.87 10.29
C SER A 77 -16.65 0.01 9.55
N ALA A 78 -16.05 0.52 8.48
CA ALA A 78 -15.01 -0.17 7.72
C ALA A 78 -13.72 -0.36 8.54
N GLY A 79 -13.37 0.62 9.37
CA GLY A 79 -12.25 0.53 10.31
C GLY A 79 -12.46 -0.55 11.38
N ASP A 80 -13.67 -0.64 11.93
CA ASP A 80 -14.03 -1.68 12.90
C ASP A 80 -13.95 -3.07 12.27
N ILE A 81 -14.50 -3.24 11.06
CA ILE A 81 -14.39 -4.50 10.30
C ILE A 81 -12.93 -4.87 10.06
N ASN A 82 -12.11 -3.92 9.60
CA ASN A 82 -10.69 -4.17 9.33
C ASN A 82 -9.93 -4.56 10.61
N THR A 83 -10.27 -3.97 11.75
CA THR A 83 -9.68 -4.33 13.05
C THR A 83 -10.04 -5.77 13.43
N ILE A 84 -11.33 -6.13 13.35
CA ILE A 84 -11.81 -7.50 13.64
C ILE A 84 -11.12 -8.53 12.73
N LEU A 85 -11.04 -8.25 11.42
CA LEU A 85 -10.40 -9.16 10.46
C LEU A 85 -8.88 -9.26 10.66
N THR A 86 -8.23 -8.19 11.16
CA THR A 86 -6.81 -8.23 11.52
C THR A 86 -6.57 -9.10 12.75
N GLU A 87 -7.48 -9.06 13.74
CA GLU A 87 -7.43 -9.92 14.94
C GLU A 87 -7.81 -11.38 14.64
N HIS A 88 -8.65 -11.61 13.62
CA HIS A 88 -9.09 -12.93 13.17
C HIS A 88 -8.81 -13.15 11.67
N PRO A 89 -7.54 -13.36 11.27
CA PRO A 89 -7.15 -13.49 9.87
C PRO A 89 -7.83 -14.67 9.14
N ASP A 90 -8.27 -15.69 9.87
CA ASP A 90 -8.99 -16.85 9.33
C ASP A 90 -10.41 -16.51 8.85
N TRP A 91 -10.98 -15.38 9.29
CA TRP A 91 -12.30 -14.92 8.86
C TRP A 91 -12.23 -14.10 7.57
N ASP A 92 -11.06 -13.53 7.25
CA ASP A 92 -10.85 -12.76 6.04
C ASP A 92 -10.61 -13.68 4.84
N ARG A 93 -11.64 -13.81 4.01
CA ARG A 93 -11.55 -14.57 2.75
C ARG A 93 -10.94 -13.76 1.61
N GLY A 94 -10.66 -12.48 1.85
CA GLY A 94 -10.19 -11.53 0.85
C GLY A 94 -11.23 -11.20 -0.22
N HIS A 95 -10.91 -10.20 -1.04
CA HIS A 95 -11.74 -9.83 -2.18
C HIS A 95 -11.46 -10.75 -3.38
N ARG A 96 -12.51 -11.41 -3.89
CA ARG A 96 -12.43 -12.18 -5.14
C ARG A 96 -12.65 -11.27 -6.33
N ARG A 97 -11.62 -11.08 -7.17
CA ARG A 97 -11.76 -10.44 -8.48
C ARG A 97 -12.64 -11.31 -9.39
N LEU A 98 -13.79 -10.79 -9.81
CA LEU A 98 -14.81 -11.54 -10.58
C LEU A 98 -14.46 -11.73 -12.06
N LYS A 99 -13.58 -10.90 -12.62
CA LYS A 99 -13.06 -11.02 -13.99
C LYS A 99 -11.57 -10.72 -13.99
N LEU A 100 -10.75 -11.75 -14.10
CA LEU A 100 -9.30 -11.65 -14.28
C LEU A 100 -8.92 -12.48 -15.51
N GLU A 101 -9.52 -12.17 -16.67
CA GLU A 101 -9.18 -12.82 -17.93
C GLU A 101 -8.12 -11.96 -18.64
N GLY A 102 -6.94 -12.52 -18.88
CA GLY A 102 -5.88 -11.89 -19.69
C GLY A 102 -4.90 -10.95 -18.96
N CYS A 103 -4.95 -10.84 -17.64
CA CYS A 103 -3.94 -10.11 -16.86
C CYS A 103 -2.86 -11.07 -16.34
N ASP A 104 -1.85 -11.35 -17.17
CA ASP A 104 -0.61 -11.95 -16.69
C ASP A 104 0.13 -10.95 -15.79
N GLY A 105 0.27 -11.33 -14.52
CA GLY A 105 0.91 -10.53 -13.49
C GLY A 105 0.14 -10.62 -12.18
N VAL A 106 0.60 -11.47 -11.25
CA VAL A 106 0.14 -11.45 -9.86
C VAL A 106 0.70 -10.18 -9.22
N ASP A 107 0.02 -9.07 -9.44
CA ASP A 107 0.42 -7.74 -8.97
C ASP A 107 -0.15 -7.47 -7.58
N HIS A 108 0.13 -8.34 -6.62
CA HIS A 108 -0.11 -8.09 -5.19
C HIS A 108 1.09 -8.62 -4.43
N VAL A 109 2.13 -7.78 -4.32
CA VAL A 109 3.23 -8.05 -3.40
C VAL A 109 2.70 -7.79 -1.99
N ASN A 110 2.29 -8.82 -1.28
CA ASN A 110 1.94 -8.72 0.13
C ASN A 110 3.16 -9.09 1.00
N PRO A 111 3.20 -8.68 2.28
CA PRO A 111 4.28 -9.06 3.19
C PRO A 111 4.58 -10.57 3.21
N CYS A 112 3.54 -11.42 3.15
CA CYS A 112 3.68 -12.88 3.17
C CYS A 112 4.37 -13.45 1.91
N SER A 113 4.30 -12.75 0.78
CA SER A 113 4.93 -13.15 -0.48
C SER A 113 6.41 -12.75 -0.58
N TRP A 114 6.90 -11.89 0.32
CA TRP A 114 8.27 -11.40 0.31
C TRP A 114 9.26 -12.45 0.82
N LYS A 115 10.32 -12.73 0.05
CA LYS A 115 11.33 -13.75 0.38
C LYS A 115 12.71 -13.18 0.76
N GLY A 116 12.88 -11.86 0.73
CA GLY A 116 14.15 -11.19 1.06
C GLY A 116 14.23 -10.68 2.50
N ASP A 117 15.40 -10.15 2.88
CA ASP A 117 15.57 -9.46 4.15
C ASP A 117 14.77 -8.15 4.18
N VAL A 118 13.95 -7.99 5.21
CA VAL A 118 13.10 -6.82 5.46
C VAL A 118 13.51 -6.09 6.74
N ILE A 119 14.58 -6.52 7.40
CA ILE A 119 15.01 -5.97 8.69
C ILE A 119 15.76 -4.66 8.48
N THR A 120 15.17 -3.55 8.96
CA THR A 120 15.72 -2.21 8.75
C THR A 120 17.07 -1.98 9.44
N GLY A 121 17.37 -2.74 10.50
CA GLY A 121 18.68 -2.72 11.16
C GLY A 121 19.84 -3.12 10.26
N ASN A 122 19.59 -3.98 9.26
CA ASN A 122 20.59 -4.47 8.31
C ASN A 122 20.84 -3.49 7.14
N VAL A 123 20.01 -2.45 7.01
CA VAL A 123 20.09 -1.50 5.90
C VAL A 123 21.20 -0.47 6.17
N SER A 124 22.07 -0.27 5.18
CA SER A 124 23.00 0.87 5.14
C SER A 124 22.45 1.96 4.24
N LEU A 125 21.97 3.05 4.84
CA LEU A 125 21.39 4.18 4.12
C LEU A 125 22.44 4.91 3.26
N GLN A 126 23.70 4.91 3.68
CA GLN A 126 24.82 5.52 2.94
C GLN A 126 25.18 4.73 1.67
N LEU A 127 25.02 3.41 1.69
CA LEU A 127 25.41 2.53 0.59
C LEU A 127 24.26 2.15 -0.34
N CYS A 128 23.00 2.50 -0.01
CA CYS A 128 21.83 2.04 -0.77
C CYS A 128 21.65 2.68 -2.16
N TRP A 129 22.51 3.65 -2.53
CA TRP A 129 22.48 4.37 -3.81
C TRP A 129 23.79 4.26 -4.61
N ILE A 130 24.73 3.43 -4.14
CA ILE A 130 26.02 3.19 -4.82
C ILE A 130 25.86 1.99 -5.75
#